data_AF-A0A7W8WZI7-F1
#
_entry.id   AF-A0A7W8WZI7-F1
#
_cell.length_a   1.000
_cell.length_b   1.000
_cell.length_c   1.000
_cell.angle_alpha   90.00
_cell.angle_beta   90.00
_cell.angle_gamma   90.00
#
_symmetry.space_group_name_H-M   'P 1'
#
loop_
_entity.id
_entity.type
_entity.pdbx_description
1 polymer ?
#
loop_
_entity_poly.entity_id
_entity_poly.type
_entity_poly.pdbx_seq_one_letter_code
_entity_poly.pdbx_strand_id
1 'polypeptide(L)' 'MINETAQRVAKAIKKREGATVYGVAKETGIPRTTLIRKLAGGTDFTVYELARIAIALDVDPNSLLPKEFKTEHRSAA' A
#
# COMPACT_ATOMS: atom_id res chain seq x y z
N MET A 1 6.69 -15.27 -3.50
CA MET A 1 5.41 -15.11 -4.25
C MET A 1 4.89 -13.72 -3.92
N ILE A 2 4.47 -12.91 -4.91
CA ILE A 2 3.98 -11.54 -4.64
C ILE A 2 2.55 -11.64 -4.09
N ASN A 3 2.33 -11.21 -2.85
CA ASN A 3 1.01 -11.19 -2.23
C ASN A 3 0.09 -10.10 -2.82
N GLU A 4 -1.23 -10.22 -2.62
CA GLU A 4 -2.22 -9.30 -3.17
C GLU A 4 -2.03 -7.86 -2.67
N THR A 5 -1.70 -7.67 -1.39
CA THR A 5 -1.41 -6.36 -0.79
C THR A 5 -0.29 -5.62 -1.54
N ALA A 6 0.82 -6.29 -1.81
CA ALA A 6 1.96 -5.73 -2.54
C ALA A 6 1.57 -5.33 -3.96
N GLN A 7 0.74 -6.13 -4.65
CA GLN A 7 0.21 -5.79 -5.97
C GLN A 7 -0.68 -4.54 -5.91
N ARG A 8 -1.55 -4.44 -4.90
CA ARG A 8 -2.44 -3.28 -4.70
C ARG A 8 -1.66 -2.00 -4.39
N VAL A 9 -0.66 -2.07 -3.52
CA VAL A 9 0.25 -0.95 -3.24
C VAL A 9 0.99 -0.54 -4.51
N ALA A 10 1.59 -1.49 -5.24
CA ALA A 10 2.28 -1.19 -6.50
C ALA A 10 1.36 -0.52 -7.52
N LYS A 11 0.10 -0.97 -7.61
CA LYS A 11 -0.92 -0.38 -8.48
C LYS A 11 -1.32 1.03 -8.03
N ALA A 12 -1.45 1.27 -6.72
CA ALA A 12 -1.76 2.59 -6.18
C ALA A 12 -0.63 3.60 -6.47
N ILE A 13 0.63 3.20 -6.26
CA ILE A 13 1.80 4.03 -6.60
C ILE A 13 1.78 4.40 -8.09
N LYS A 14 1.52 3.44 -8.99
CA LYS A 14 1.48 3.68 -10.44
C LYS A 14 0.32 4.59 -10.87
N LYS A 15 -0.77 4.64 -10.09
CA LYS A 15 -1.96 5.43 -10.41
C LYS A 15 -1.86 6.90 -9.98
N ARG A 16 -1.12 7.19 -8.91
CA ARG A 16 -0.91 8.57 -8.45
C ARG A 16 0.08 9.27 -9.39
N GLU A 17 -0.37 10.32 -10.06
CA GLU A 17 0.47 11.10 -10.97
C GLU A 17 1.68 11.68 -10.22
N GLY A 18 2.87 11.58 -10.82
CA GLY A 18 4.12 12.05 -10.22
C GLY A 18 4.64 11.21 -9.04
N ALA A 19 3.90 10.18 -8.58
CA ALA A 19 4.38 9.32 -7.52
C ALA A 19 5.52 8.42 -8.02
N THR A 20 6.60 8.36 -7.23
CA THR A 20 7.71 7.43 -7.45
C THR A 20 7.89 6.56 -6.22
N VAL A 21 8.45 5.36 -6.38
CA VAL A 21 8.78 4.49 -5.24
C VAL A 21 9.73 5.19 -4.26
N TYR A 22 10.65 6.02 -4.77
CA TYR A 22 11.52 6.84 -3.92
C TYR A 22 10.73 7.91 -3.14
N GLY A 23 9.84 8.64 -3.80
CA GLY A 23 9.00 9.66 -3.17
C GLY A 23 8.11 9.05 -2.08
N VAL A 24 7.44 7.94 -2.38
CA VAL A 24 6.60 7.22 -1.41
C VAL A 24 7.44 6.69 -0.25
N ALA A 25 8.65 6.16 -0.48
CA ALA A 25 9.55 5.75 0.58
C ALA A 25 9.89 6.91 1.53
N LYS A 26 10.17 8.09 0.96
CA LYS A 26 10.47 9.31 1.73
C LYS A 26 9.26 9.79 2.54
N GLU A 27 8.08 9.88 1.92
CA GLU A 27 6.84 10.34 2.55
C GLU A 27 6.36 9.40 3.66
N THR A 28 6.53 8.09 3.47
CA THR A 28 6.04 7.07 4.42
C THR A 28 7.05 6.75 5.52
N GLY A 29 8.32 7.15 5.38
CA GLY A 29 9.41 6.77 6.28
C GLY A 29 9.78 5.28 6.18
N ILE A 30 9.39 4.60 5.11
CA ILE A 30 9.81 3.21 4.82
C ILE A 30 11.12 3.29 4.03
N PRO A 31 12.22 2.66 4.47
CA PRO A 31 13.47 2.64 3.71
C PRO A 31 13.22 2.14 2.28
N ARG A 32 13.79 2.82 1.27
CA ARG A 32 13.53 2.50 -0.14
C ARG A 32 13.80 1.04 -0.50
N THR A 33 14.89 0.47 0.00
CA THR A 33 15.25 -0.94 -0.22
C THR A 33 14.21 -1.87 0.41
N THR A 34 13.70 -1.52 1.59
CA THR A 34 12.61 -2.24 2.26
C THR A 34 11.31 -2.16 1.47
N LEU A 35 10.93 -0.96 0.98
CA LEU A 35 9.73 -0.79 0.17
C LEU A 35 9.82 -1.63 -1.12
N ILE A 36 10.94 -1.56 -1.84
CA ILE A 36 11.18 -2.36 -3.05
C ILE A 36 11.08 -3.86 -2.74
N ARG A 37 11.72 -4.33 -1.65
CA ARG A 37 11.69 -5.73 -1.25
C ARG A 37 10.27 -6.21 -0.91
N LYS A 38 9.47 -5.38 -0.22
CA LYS A 38 8.05 -5.70 0.09
C LYS A 38 7.20 -5.74 -1.17
N LEU A 39 7.38 -4.78 -2.10
CA LEU A 39 6.69 -4.77 -3.40
C LEU A 39 7.04 -6.00 -4.26
N ALA A 40 8.27 -6.52 -4.14
CA ALA A 40 8.72 -7.74 -4.80
C ALA A 40 8.25 -9.04 -4.10
N GLY A 41 7.46 -8.94 -3.02
CA GLY A 41 6.93 -10.10 -2.29
C GLY A 41 7.93 -10.74 -1.31
N GLY A 42 8.93 -9.98 -0.84
CA GLY A 42 9.92 -10.49 0.11
C GLY A 42 9.42 -10.59 1.56
N THR A 43 8.61 -9.62 2.02
CA THR A 43 7.93 -9.63 3.32
C THR A 43 6.63 -8.85 3.23
N ASP A 44 5.67 -9.14 4.11
CA ASP A 44 4.40 -8.42 4.18
C ASP A 44 4.57 -6.97 4.66
N PHE A 45 3.59 -6.14 4.32
CA PHE A 45 3.43 -4.81 4.91
C PHE A 45 2.74 -4.94 6.28
N THR A 46 3.24 -4.20 7.26
CA THR A 46 2.55 -4.02 8.53
C THR A 46 1.35 -3.09 8.35
N VAL A 47 0.38 -3.15 9.27
CA VAL A 47 -0.80 -2.25 9.25
C VAL A 47 -0.39 -0.78 9.25
N TYR A 48 0.61 -0.40 10.04
CA TYR A 48 1.08 0.98 10.12
C TYR A 48 1.81 1.44 8.84
N GLU A 49 2.51 0.55 8.14
CA GLU A 49 3.06 0.84 6.82
C GLU A 49 1.94 1.07 5.79
N LEU A 50 0.90 0.23 5.77
CA LEU A 50 -0.23 0.40 4.87
C LEU A 50 -1.00 1.70 5.13
N ALA A 51 -1.24 2.05 6.39
CA ALA A 51 -1.90 3.30 6.74
C ALA A 51 -1.09 4.53 6.26
N ARG A 52 0.22 4.54 6.47
CA ARG A 52 1.09 5.63 5.99
C ARG A 52 1.13 5.70 4.47
N ILE A 53 1.20 4.56 3.78
CA ILE A 53 1.15 4.49 2.32
C ILE A 53 -0.18 5.03 1.80
N ALA A 54 -1.30 4.66 2.44
CA ALA A 54 -2.63 5.12 2.07
C ALA A 54 -2.74 6.64 2.16
N ILE A 55 -2.26 7.23 3.28
CA ILE A 55 -2.18 8.69 3.46
C ILE A 55 -1.28 9.33 2.40
N ALA A 56 -0.07 8.80 2.19
CA ALA A 56 0.89 9.35 1.23
C ALA A 56 0.39 9.29 -0.22
N LEU A 57 -0.44 8.30 -0.55
CA LEU A 57 -1.01 8.12 -1.88
C LEU A 57 -2.39 8.74 -2.05
N ASP A 58 -2.96 9.33 -0.99
CA ASP A 58 -4.33 9.85 -0.94
C ASP A 58 -5.38 8.81 -1.39
N VAL A 59 -5.31 7.61 -0.79
CA VAL A 59 -6.25 6.51 -1.05
C VAL A 59 -6.83 5.96 0.25
N ASP A 60 -8.03 5.38 0.18
CA ASP A 60 -8.62 4.63 1.31
C ASP A 60 -7.72 3.42 1.68
N PRO A 61 -7.29 3.26 2.95
CA PRO A 61 -6.54 2.09 3.41
C PRO A 61 -7.19 0.74 3.05
N ASN A 62 -8.52 0.66 3.06
CA ASN A 62 -9.29 -0.55 2.74
C ASN A 62 -9.09 -0.96 1.26
N SER A 63 -8.70 -0.02 0.39
CA SER A 63 -8.39 -0.30 -1.01
C SER A 63 -7.10 -1.12 -1.20
N LEU A 64 -6.16 -1.04 -0.24
CA LEU A 64 -4.85 -1.70 -0.25
C LEU A 64 -4.88 -3.13 0.30
N LEU A 65 -5.95 -3.51 1.02
CA LEU A 65 -6.10 -4.82 1.61
C LEU A 65 -6.45 -5.91 0.56
N PRO A 66 -6.05 -7.18 0.79
CA PRO A 66 -6.51 -8.32 0.00
C PRO A 66 -8.04 -8.44 0.01
N LYS A 67 -8.61 -9.04 -1.04
CA LYS A 67 -10.06 -9.08 -1.25
C LYS A 67 -10.83 -9.63 -0.03
N GLU A 68 -10.31 -10.68 0.60
CA GLU A 68 -10.90 -11.34 1.77
C GLU A 68 -10.94 -10.49 3.05
N PHE A 69 -10.10 -9.45 3.14
CA PHE A 69 -10.04 -8.53 4.29
C PHE A 69 -10.70 -7.18 4.02
N LYS A 70 -11.26 -6.99 2.82
CA LYS A 70 -11.99 -5.77 2.51
C LYS A 70 -13.29 -5.75 3.28
N THR A 71 -13.49 -4.69 4.05
CA THR A 71 -14.80 -4.47 4.64
C THR A 71 -15.70 -3.90 3.54
N GLU A 72 -16.69 -4.67 3.12
CA GLU A 72 -17.84 -4.11 2.40
C GLU A 72 -18.48 -3.13 3.37
N HIS A 73 -18.57 -1.86 2.99
CA HIS A 73 -19.15 -0.81 3.82
C HIS A 73 -20.61 -1.22 4.10
N ARG A 74 -20.85 -1.99 5.17
CA ARG A 74 -22.18 -2.20 5.73
C ARG A 74 -22.54 -0.86 6.33
N SER A 75 -23.23 -0.04 5.56
CA SER A 75 -23.99 1.09 6.07
C SER A 75 -24.78 0.56 7.27
N ALA A 76 -24.40 0.96 8.48
CA ALA A 76 -25.21 0.68 9.65
C ALA A 76 -26.56 1.36 9.42
N ALA A 77 -27.63 0.55 9.46
CA ALA A 77 -29.01 1.01 9.50
C ALA A 77 -29.32 1.70 10.82
#